data_AF-A0A0L6TX49-F1
#
_entry.id   AF-A0A0L6TX49-F1
#
_cell.length_a   1.000
_cell.length_b   1.000
_cell.length_c   1.000
_cell.angle_alpha   90.00
_cell.angle_beta   90.00
_cell.angle_gamma   90.00
#
_symmetry.space_group_name_H-M   'P 1'
#
loop_
_entity.id
_entity.type
_entity.pdbx_description
1 polymer ?
#
loop_
_entity_poly.entity_id
_entity_poly.type
_entity_poly.pdbx_seq_one_letter_code
_entity_poly.pdbx_strand_id
1 'polypeptide(L)'
;MYLNFYKLDKEKQKRIINSALQVFAINDFKHASTDDIAARAKISKGSLFQHLSMSAMYEQLLRIYDFYKRAVYKDEYLLGEQHDEI
;
A
#
# COMPACT_ATOMS: atom_id res chain seq x y z
N MET A 1 -10.14 6.45 8.37
CA MET A 1 -9.50 7.21 7.26
C MET A 1 -8.63 8.31 7.86
N TYR A 2 -7.29 8.24 7.71
CA TYR A 2 -6.40 9.28 8.21
C TYR A 2 -6.36 10.48 7.24
N LEU A 3 -7.24 11.45 7.47
CA LEU A 3 -7.42 12.65 6.63
C LEU A 3 -6.13 13.46 6.42
N ASN A 4 -5.15 13.34 7.31
CA ASN A 4 -3.90 14.11 7.22
C ASN A 4 -2.89 13.54 6.22
N PHE A 5 -2.95 12.26 5.87
CA PHE A 5 -2.04 11.68 4.89
C PHE A 5 -2.30 12.22 3.47
N TYR A 6 -3.57 12.30 3.07
CA TYR A 6 -3.94 12.76 1.73
C TYR A 6 -3.73 14.26 1.50
N LYS A 7 -3.48 15.03 2.58
CA LYS A 7 -3.07 16.44 2.53
C LYS A 7 -1.59 16.64 2.21
N LEU A 8 -0.77 15.59 2.32
CA LEU A 8 0.63 15.66 1.94
C LEU A 8 0.78 15.86 0.44
N ASP A 9 1.89 16.43 -0.01
CA ASP A 9 2.24 16.43 -1.42
C ASP A 9 2.37 14.99 -1.95
N LYS A 10 2.12 14.80 -3.25
CA LYS A 10 2.10 13.47 -3.88
C LYS A 10 3.43 12.74 -3.76
N GLU A 11 4.55 13.46 -3.77
CA GLU A 11 5.87 12.85 -3.67
C GLU A 11 6.13 12.31 -2.25
N LYS A 12 5.69 13.02 -1.22
CA LYS A 12 5.76 12.55 0.17
C LYS A 12 4.82 11.38 0.41
N GLN A 13 3.61 11.40 -0.16
CA GLN A 13 2.70 10.24 -0.13
C GLN A 13 3.39 9.01 -0.74
N LYS A 14 3.96 9.15 -1.95
CA LYS A 14 4.69 8.06 -2.64
C LYS A 14 5.86 7.55 -1.81
N ARG A 15 6.69 8.43 -1.25
CA ARG A 15 7.84 8.00 -0.42
C ARG A 15 7.42 7.17 0.78
N ILE A 16 6.36 7.57 1.49
CA ILE A 16 5.85 6.84 2.64
C ILE A 16 5.33 5.45 2.22
N ILE A 17 4.50 5.39 1.18
CA ILE A 17 3.91 4.12 0.72
C ILE A 17 4.98 3.17 0.14
N ASN A 18 5.92 3.68 -0.66
CA ASN A 18 7.00 2.86 -1.21
C ASN A 18 7.93 2.33 -0.11
N SER A 19 8.19 3.14 0.92
CA SER A 19 9.00 2.72 2.07
C SER A 19 8.28 1.64 2.88
N ALA A 20 6.99 1.83 3.15
CA ALA A 20 6.16 0.83 3.81
C ALA A 20 6.11 -0.47 3.02
N LEU A 21 5.87 -0.39 1.70
CA LEU A 21 5.85 -1.56 0.81
C LEU A 21 7.14 -2.37 0.91
N GLN A 22 8.31 -1.73 0.84
CA GLN A 22 9.59 -2.42 0.97
C GLN A 22 9.75 -3.12 2.32
N VAL A 23 9.35 -2.46 3.42
CA VAL A 23 9.51 -3.02 4.76
C VAL A 23 8.56 -4.19 4.99
N PHE A 24 7.30 -4.08 4.57
CA PHE A 24 6.30 -5.17 4.66
C PHE A 24 6.53 -6.30 3.64
N ALA A 25 7.25 -6.06 2.55
CA ALA A 25 7.61 -7.12 1.61
C ALA A 25 8.71 -8.04 2.16
N ILE A 26 9.58 -7.51 3.02
CA ILE A 26 10.71 -8.25 3.61
C ILE A 26 10.32 -8.85 4.96
N ASN A 27 9.42 -8.20 5.70
CA ASN A 27 9.02 -8.60 7.04
C ASN A 27 7.52 -8.85 7.09
N ASP A 28 7.08 -9.81 7.89
CA ASP A 28 5.66 -9.88 8.25
C ASP A 28 5.21 -8.62 9.02
N PHE A 29 3.90 -8.45 9.18
CA PHE A 29 3.33 -7.28 9.84
C PHE A 29 3.85 -7.07 11.28
N LYS A 30 4.17 -8.13 12.02
CA LYS A 30 4.61 -8.05 13.42
C LYS A 30 6.06 -7.57 13.52
N HIS A 31 6.89 -7.92 12.56
CA HIS A 31 8.32 -7.60 12.55
C HIS A 31 8.67 -6.34 11.75
N ALA A 32 7.70 -5.76 11.03
CA ALA A 32 7.91 -4.53 10.28
C ALA A 32 8.25 -3.33 11.20
N SER A 33 9.40 -2.70 10.97
CA SER A 33 9.90 -1.57 11.76
C SER A 33 9.35 -0.23 11.26
N THR A 34 8.65 0.51 12.14
CA THR A 34 8.23 1.89 11.83
C THR A 34 9.41 2.83 11.68
N ASP A 35 10.50 2.58 12.40
CA ASP A 35 11.72 3.39 12.33
C ASP A 35 12.37 3.24 10.95
N ASP A 36 12.40 2.02 10.40
CA ASP A 36 12.91 1.75 9.07
C ASP A 36 12.07 2.42 7.99
N ILE A 37 10.74 2.38 8.12
CA ILE A 37 9.82 3.06 7.21
C ILE A 37 10.08 4.57 7.23
N ALA A 38 10.17 5.17 8.42
CA ALA A 38 10.42 6.60 8.58
C ALA A 38 11.78 7.02 7.99
N ALA A 39 12.83 6.25 8.26
CA ALA A 39 14.17 6.48 7.73
C ALA A 39 14.20 6.41 6.19
N ARG A 40 13.60 5.36 5.60
CA ARG A 40 13.51 5.20 4.13
C ARG A 40 12.67 6.31 3.48
N ALA A 41 11.60 6.73 4.13
CA ALA A 41 10.73 7.81 3.65
C ALA A 41 11.34 9.22 3.83
N LYS A 42 12.48 9.32 4.54
CA LYS A 42 13.16 10.57 4.90
C LYS A 42 12.26 11.51 5.71
N ILE A 43 11.57 10.96 6.71
CA ILE A 43 10.73 11.71 7.66
C ILE A 43 10.99 11.26 9.09
N SER A 44 10.54 12.03 10.08
CA SER A 44 10.58 11.60 11.47
C SER A 44 9.49 10.56 11.77
N LYS A 45 9.76 9.66 12.74
CA LYS A 45 8.76 8.70 13.26
C LYS A 45 7.49 9.41 13.75
N GLY A 46 7.65 10.54 14.44
CA GLY A 46 6.53 11.37 14.90
C GLY A 46 5.68 11.91 13.74
N SER A 47 6.32 12.42 12.67
CA SER A 47 5.59 12.86 11.47
C SER A 47 4.87 11.69 10.80
N LEU A 48 5.47 10.50 10.74
CA LEU A 48 4.82 9.32 10.17
C LEU A 48 3.51 9.01 10.90
N PHE A 49 3.51 8.95 12.24
CA PHE A 49 2.32 8.66 13.04
C PHE A 49 1.24 9.74 13.01
N GLN A 50 1.58 11.00 12.72
CA GLN A 50 0.59 12.05 12.48
C GLN A 50 -0.22 11.82 11.19
N HIS A 51 0.33 11.03 10.26
CA HIS A 51 -0.28 10.78 8.96
C HIS A 51 -0.86 9.37 8.84
N LEU A 52 -0.14 8.32 9.27
CA LEU A 52 -0.56 6.93 9.13
C LEU A 52 -0.07 6.05 10.29
N SER A 53 -0.91 5.09 10.70
CA SER A 53 -0.51 3.96 11.55
C SER A 53 0.04 2.80 10.71
N MET A 54 0.70 1.83 11.36
CA MET A 54 1.15 0.59 10.71
C MET A 54 0.02 -0.19 10.04
N SER A 55 -1.10 -0.34 10.74
CA SER A 55 -2.29 -1.00 10.18
C SER A 55 -2.83 -0.26 8.95
N ALA A 56 -2.92 1.07 9.01
CA ALA A 56 -3.41 1.86 7.89
C ALA A 56 -2.47 1.84 6.68
N MET A 57 -1.15 1.82 6.90
CA MET A 57 -0.16 1.61 5.82
C MET A 57 -0.38 0.25 5.17
N TYR A 58 -0.50 -0.82 5.97
CA TYR A 58 -0.71 -2.17 5.47
C TYR A 58 -2.04 -2.31 4.69
N GLU A 59 -3.15 -1.79 5.24
CA GLU A 59 -4.44 -1.72 4.53
C GLU A 59 -4.34 -0.95 3.21
N GLN A 60 -3.56 0.13 3.16
CA GLN A 60 -3.36 0.89 1.93
C GLN A 60 -2.62 0.08 0.87
N LEU A 61 -1.64 -0.73 1.29
CA LEU A 61 -0.93 -1.64 0.41
C LEU A 61 -1.86 -2.75 -0.10
N LEU A 62 -2.70 -3.33 0.75
CA LEU A 62 -3.70 -4.32 0.33
C LEU A 62 -4.67 -3.74 -0.70
N ARG A 63 -5.14 -2.50 -0.51
CA ARG A 63 -5.98 -1.81 -1.52
C ARG A 63 -5.28 -1.65 -2.87
N ILE A 64 -4.00 -1.30 -2.85
CA ILE A 64 -3.18 -1.17 -4.07
C ILE A 64 -3.03 -2.54 -4.73
N TYR A 65 -2.71 -3.57 -3.96
CA TYR A 65 -2.61 -4.95 -4.45
C TYR A 65 -3.93 -5.44 -5.06
N ASP A 66 -5.06 -5.25 -4.38
CA ASP A 66 -6.39 -5.62 -4.90
C ASP A 66 -6.74 -4.88 -6.18
N PHE A 67 -6.38 -3.60 -6.27
CA PHE A 67 -6.55 -2.81 -7.49
C PHE A 67 -5.75 -3.40 -8.66
N TYR A 68 -4.44 -3.66 -8.47
CA TYR A 68 -3.61 -4.27 -9.51
C TYR A 68 -4.07 -5.69 -9.86
N LYS A 69 -4.43 -6.50 -8.86
CA LYS A 69 -5.02 -7.82 -9.06
C LYS A 69 -6.26 -7.69 -9.96
N ARG A 70 -7.21 -6.83 -9.64
CA ARG A 70 -8.41 -6.64 -10.49
C ARG A 70 -8.08 -6.10 -11.87
N ALA A 71 -7.06 -5.26 -12.02
CA ALA A 71 -6.66 -4.74 -13.32
C ALA A 71 -6.04 -5.84 -14.20
N VAL A 72 -5.17 -6.67 -13.65
CA VAL A 72 -4.49 -7.75 -14.37
C VAL A 72 -5.44 -8.93 -14.64
N TYR A 73 -6.19 -9.38 -13.62
CA TYR A 73 -7.07 -10.54 -13.75
C TYR A 73 -8.42 -10.24 -14.41
N LYS A 74 -8.77 -8.96 -14.68
CA LYS A 74 -9.89 -8.64 -15.57
C LYS A 74 -9.59 -9.04 -17.02
N ASP A 75 -8.33 -8.97 -17.45
CA ASP A 75 -7.93 -9.38 -18.81
C ASP A 75 -7.82 -10.91 -18.94
N GLU A 76 -7.54 -11.62 -17.85
CA GLU A 76 -7.35 -13.09 -17.87
C GLU A 76 -8.66 -13.90 -17.76
N TYR A 77 -9.72 -13.33 -17.16
CA TYR A 77 -11.01 -14.03 -16.94
C TYR A 77 -12.20 -13.55 -17.78
N LEU A 78 -12.07 -12.48 -18.59
CA LEU A 78 -13.13 -12.04 -19.51
C LEU A 78 -13.07 -12.68 -20.91
N LEU A 79 -12.07 -13.53 -21.19
CA LEU A 79 -11.99 -14.35 -22.41
C LEU A 79 -12.45 -15.80 -22.21
N GLY A 80 -12.88 -16.17 -20.99
CA GLY A 80 -13.18 -17.56 -20.63
C GLY A 80 -14.66 -17.91 -20.39
N GLU A 81 -15.58 -16.94 -20.43
CA GLU A 81 -17.02 -17.21 -20.24
C GLU A 81 -17.89 -16.58 -21.34
N GLN A 82 -17.54 -16.87 -22.59
CA GLN A 82 -18.50 -16.89 -23.70
C GLN A 82 -18.27 -18.19 -24.48
N HIS A 83 -19.35 -18.97 -24.68
CA HIS A 83 -19.37 -20.38 -25.08
C HIS A 83 -19.05 -21.30 -23.89
N ASP A 84 -20.04 -21.85 -23.19
CA ASP A 84 -21.03 -22.77 -23.75
C ASP A 84 -22.45 -22.55 -23.20
N GLU A 85 -23.32 -21.97 -24.02
CA GLU A 85 -24.75 -22.36 -24.04
C GLU A 85 -24.89 -23.45 -25.10
N ILE A 86 -25.11 -24.71 -24.69
CA ILE A 86 -26.06 -25.66 -25.31
C ILE A 86 -26.63 -26.55 -24.20
#